data_AF-A0A927F404-F1
#
_entry.id   AF-A0A927F404-F1
#
_cell.length_a   1.000
_cell.length_b   1.000
_cell.length_c   1.000
_cell.angle_alpha   90.00
_cell.angle_beta   90.00
_cell.angle_gamma   90.00
#
_symmetry.space_group_name_H-M   'P 1'
#
loop_
_entity.id
_entity.type
_entity.pdbx_description
1 polymer ?
#
loop_
_entity_poly.entity_id
_entity_poly.type
_entity_poly.pdbx_seq_one_letter_code
_entity_poly.pdbx_strand_id
1 'polypeptide(L)'
;MKKTLITSLIALTATISANAISFGFTQITSNGPEDVSAQLSADVQDVNGTQVSFKFSNTGPIASTIGEIYFDHSGLLASLDSVLGNSAGVDFSDFSPNPSNLPGGNSVSPTFTSDFGAEAAPGNGNGIDPGEWVTFGLTLTNGVSFADLITGLNSGSVRLGMHVRAIGQQGASEGYINNPNDPGPGPGPDPVPDSGTTLALLGAALLGVIGFRRFKK
;
A
#
# COMPACT_ATOMS: atom_id res chain seq x y z
N MET A 1 62.67 7.54 4.20
CA MET A 1 61.30 7.47 4.80
C MET A 1 60.31 7.97 3.75
N LYS A 2 59.64 7.05 3.03
CA LYS A 2 58.63 7.40 2.01
C LYS A 2 57.27 7.44 2.69
N LYS A 3 56.62 8.62 2.73
CA LYS A 3 55.28 8.81 3.28
C LYS A 3 54.25 8.39 2.24
N THR A 4 53.60 7.25 2.45
CA THR A 4 52.49 6.77 1.61
C THR A 4 51.24 7.56 1.99
N LEU A 5 50.74 8.41 1.08
CA LEU A 5 49.43 9.04 1.22
C LEU A 5 48.35 7.99 0.97
N ILE A 6 47.46 7.77 1.93
CA ILE A 6 46.27 6.94 1.79
C ILE A 6 45.14 7.87 1.37
N THR A 7 44.69 7.77 0.12
CA THR A 7 43.53 8.50 -0.38
C THR A 7 42.26 7.73 0.02
N SER A 8 41.52 8.25 0.99
CA SER A 8 40.20 7.71 1.38
C SER A 8 39.18 8.06 0.30
N LEU A 9 38.68 7.05 -0.41
CA LEU A 9 37.56 7.17 -1.35
C LEU A 9 36.25 7.19 -0.55
N ILE A 10 35.60 8.35 -0.46
CA ILE A 10 34.24 8.47 0.08
C ILE A 10 33.29 7.99 -1.02
N ALA A 11 32.70 6.80 -0.83
CA ALA A 11 31.65 6.30 -1.70
C ALA A 11 30.34 7.04 -1.36
N LEU A 12 29.94 7.96 -2.24
CA LEU A 12 28.66 8.65 -2.16
C LEU A 12 27.57 7.66 -2.61
N THR A 13 26.93 6.95 -1.68
CA THR A 13 25.77 6.11 -1.98
C THR A 13 24.59 7.02 -2.28
N ALA A 14 24.26 7.20 -3.56
CA ALA A 14 23.01 7.83 -3.97
C ALA A 14 21.86 6.92 -3.53
N THR A 15 21.04 7.41 -2.60
CA THR A 15 19.76 6.79 -2.27
C THR A 15 18.83 6.99 -3.46
N ILE A 16 18.52 5.91 -4.18
CA ILE A 16 17.45 5.94 -5.18
C ILE A 16 16.15 6.01 -4.39
N SER A 17 15.49 7.17 -4.43
CA SER A 17 14.12 7.28 -3.92
C SER A 17 13.23 6.43 -4.81
N ALA A 18 12.62 5.38 -4.26
CA ALA A 18 11.61 4.62 -4.99
C ALA A 18 10.32 5.45 -5.02
N ASN A 19 9.90 5.88 -6.21
CA ASN A 19 8.65 6.62 -6.38
C ASN A 19 7.46 5.66 -6.28
N ALA A 20 6.46 6.00 -5.48
CA ALA A 20 5.19 5.28 -5.46
C ALA A 20 4.26 5.82 -6.57
N ILE A 21 3.38 4.95 -7.08
CA ILE A 21 2.33 5.30 -8.04
C ILE A 21 0.99 5.24 -7.32
N SER A 22 0.28 6.36 -7.29
CA SER A 22 -0.98 6.53 -6.57
C SER A 22 -2.20 6.24 -7.46
N PHE A 23 -3.20 5.59 -6.89
CA PHE A 23 -4.49 5.32 -7.50
C PHE A 23 -5.62 5.82 -6.59
N GLY A 24 -6.55 6.56 -7.17
CA GLY A 24 -7.82 6.96 -6.57
C GLY A 24 -8.91 5.90 -6.76
N PHE A 25 -10.09 6.16 -6.23
CA PHE A 25 -11.19 5.20 -6.19
C PHE A 25 -12.51 5.82 -6.66
N THR A 26 -13.39 4.98 -7.20
CA THR A 26 -14.76 5.34 -7.57
C THR A 26 -15.74 4.42 -6.86
N GLN A 27 -16.79 5.02 -6.30
CA GLN A 27 -17.90 4.33 -5.65
C GLN A 27 -18.68 3.47 -6.68
N ILE A 28 -19.03 2.24 -6.30
CA ILE A 28 -19.73 1.28 -7.18
C ILE A 28 -21.13 0.87 -6.67
N THR A 29 -21.48 1.26 -5.44
CA THR A 29 -22.80 1.07 -4.83
C THR A 29 -23.40 2.43 -4.45
N SER A 30 -24.67 2.47 -4.01
CA SER A 30 -25.28 3.71 -3.51
C SER A 30 -26.34 3.36 -2.45
N ASN A 31 -25.86 2.98 -1.27
CA ASN A 31 -26.62 2.68 -0.07
C ASN A 31 -26.83 3.91 0.83
N GLY A 32 -26.01 4.96 0.66
CA GLY A 32 -26.06 6.22 1.38
C GLY A 32 -25.86 7.45 0.49
N PRO A 33 -26.01 8.67 1.05
CA PRO A 33 -25.96 9.92 0.30
C PRO A 33 -24.54 10.51 0.14
N GLU A 34 -23.57 10.00 0.89
CA GLU A 34 -22.20 10.53 0.95
C GLU A 34 -21.26 9.62 0.14
N ASP A 35 -20.50 10.23 -0.78
CA ASP A 35 -19.42 9.59 -1.52
C ASP A 35 -18.08 10.03 -0.92
N VAL A 36 -17.30 9.06 -0.46
CA VAL A 36 -15.97 9.28 0.14
C VAL A 36 -14.82 8.90 -0.81
N SER A 37 -15.08 8.66 -2.09
CA SER A 37 -14.05 8.35 -3.10
C SER A 37 -12.85 9.31 -3.06
N ALA A 38 -13.11 10.61 -2.88
CA ALA A 38 -12.08 11.64 -2.89
C ALA A 38 -11.10 11.59 -1.70
N GLN A 39 -11.36 10.78 -0.68
CA GLN A 39 -10.47 10.60 0.47
C GLN A 39 -9.74 9.26 0.50
N LEU A 40 -9.99 8.39 -0.48
CA LEU A 40 -9.44 7.05 -0.54
C LEU A 40 -8.33 6.99 -1.58
N SER A 41 -7.20 6.39 -1.22
CA SER A 41 -6.09 6.16 -2.16
C SER A 41 -5.33 4.87 -1.89
N ALA A 42 -4.64 4.40 -2.92
CA ALA A 42 -3.69 3.29 -2.84
C ALA A 42 -2.37 3.68 -3.52
N ASP A 43 -1.27 3.67 -2.77
CA ASP A 43 0.07 3.91 -3.29
C ASP A 43 0.79 2.58 -3.53
N VAL A 44 1.32 2.39 -4.72
CA VAL A 44 1.98 1.15 -5.14
C VAL A 44 3.46 1.38 -5.41
N GLN A 45 4.33 0.60 -4.80
CA GLN A 45 5.78 0.76 -4.91
C GLN A 45 6.49 -0.57 -5.16
N ASP A 46 7.52 -0.55 -5.99
CA ASP A 46 8.45 -1.66 -6.13
C ASP A 46 9.38 -1.75 -4.90
N VAL A 47 9.43 -2.92 -4.27
CA VAL A 47 10.28 -3.16 -3.09
C VAL A 47 11.63 -3.71 -3.50
N ASN A 48 11.65 -4.70 -4.41
CA ASN A 48 12.88 -5.41 -4.79
C ASN A 48 12.79 -6.14 -6.15
N GLY A 49 11.83 -5.79 -7.00
CA GLY A 49 11.60 -6.38 -8.33
C GLY A 49 10.73 -7.63 -8.33
N THR A 50 10.55 -8.31 -7.20
CA THR A 50 9.65 -9.45 -7.06
C THR A 50 8.58 -9.24 -5.99
N GLN A 51 8.80 -8.31 -5.07
CA GLN A 51 7.83 -7.85 -4.09
C GLN A 51 7.43 -6.41 -4.36
N VAL A 52 6.18 -6.12 -4.07
CA VAL A 52 5.57 -4.81 -4.19
C VAL A 52 4.83 -4.47 -2.90
N SER A 53 4.71 -3.19 -2.60
CA SER A 53 3.90 -2.72 -1.49
C SER A 53 2.66 -1.98 -2.01
N PHE A 54 1.55 -2.15 -1.29
CA PHE A 54 0.30 -1.42 -1.51
C PHE A 54 -0.10 -0.73 -0.21
N LYS A 55 -0.05 0.60 -0.20
CA LYS A 55 -0.46 1.42 0.95
C LYS A 55 -1.84 2.01 0.71
N PHE A 56 -2.83 1.56 1.47
CA PHE A 56 -4.18 2.09 1.43
C PHE A 56 -4.33 3.18 2.48
N SER A 57 -4.91 4.31 2.09
CA SER A 57 -5.07 5.48 2.96
C SER A 57 -6.48 6.04 2.90
N ASN A 58 -6.94 6.60 4.02
CA ASN A 58 -8.18 7.36 4.14
C ASN A 58 -7.84 8.76 4.69
N THR A 59 -7.88 9.82 3.89
CA THR A 59 -7.24 11.12 4.21
C THR A 59 -8.19 12.33 4.27
N GLY A 60 -9.50 12.12 4.30
CA GLY A 60 -10.50 13.19 4.19
C GLY A 60 -11.38 13.36 5.41
N PRO A 61 -12.20 14.42 5.46
CA PRO A 61 -12.89 14.83 6.68
C PRO A 61 -14.15 14.01 6.99
N ILE A 62 -14.65 13.21 6.05
CA ILE A 62 -15.90 12.47 6.23
C ILE A 62 -15.61 11.20 7.02
N ALA A 63 -16.33 11.02 8.13
CA ALA A 63 -16.25 9.80 8.93
C ALA A 63 -16.51 8.58 8.02
N SER A 64 -15.60 7.62 8.03
CA SER A 64 -15.69 6.41 7.23
C SER A 64 -14.57 5.46 7.65
N THR A 65 -14.79 4.16 7.56
CA THR A 65 -13.78 3.17 7.94
C THR A 65 -13.59 2.21 6.77
N ILE A 66 -12.37 2.09 6.24
CA ILE A 66 -12.04 0.98 5.33
C ILE A 66 -12.00 -0.29 6.18
N GLY A 67 -12.98 -1.17 6.00
CA GLY A 67 -13.10 -2.42 6.76
C GLY A 67 -12.41 -3.59 6.07
N GLU A 68 -12.52 -3.64 4.75
CA GLU A 68 -12.04 -4.76 3.96
C GLU A 68 -11.41 -4.25 2.66
N ILE A 69 -10.34 -4.92 2.24
CA ILE A 69 -9.56 -4.63 1.03
C ILE A 69 -9.51 -5.89 0.19
N TYR A 70 -9.69 -5.74 -1.11
CA TYR A 70 -9.82 -6.83 -2.07
C TYR A 70 -8.90 -6.60 -3.26
N PHE A 71 -8.34 -7.68 -3.79
CA PHE A 71 -7.52 -7.69 -4.99
C PHE A 71 -8.16 -8.63 -6.01
N ASP A 72 -8.56 -8.09 -7.14
CA ASP A 72 -8.96 -8.83 -8.34
C ASP A 72 -7.80 -8.73 -9.33
N HIS A 73 -7.17 -9.86 -9.65
CA HIS A 73 -6.02 -9.88 -10.52
C HIS A 73 -6.05 -11.09 -11.45
N SER A 74 -5.78 -10.86 -12.73
CA SER A 74 -5.69 -11.92 -13.73
C SER A 74 -4.36 -12.69 -13.68
N GLY A 75 -3.91 -13.10 -12.48
CA GLY A 75 -2.69 -13.89 -12.25
C GLY A 75 -1.36 -13.13 -12.10
N LEU A 76 -1.37 -11.80 -12.00
CA LEU A 76 -0.15 -10.98 -11.87
C LEU A 76 0.48 -11.01 -10.46
N LEU A 77 -0.34 -11.27 -9.44
CA LEU A 77 0.08 -11.40 -8.05
C LEU A 77 0.06 -12.88 -7.65
N ALA A 78 1.09 -13.33 -6.95
CA ALA A 78 1.21 -14.71 -6.47
C ALA A 78 0.63 -14.90 -5.08
N SER A 79 0.81 -13.89 -4.21
CA SER A 79 0.36 -13.93 -2.82
C SER A 79 0.24 -12.55 -2.20
N LEU A 80 -0.66 -12.46 -1.22
CA LEU A 80 -0.69 -11.42 -0.20
C LEU A 80 0.09 -11.93 1.02
N ASP A 81 1.24 -11.32 1.31
CA ASP A 81 2.23 -11.94 2.19
C ASP A 81 2.09 -11.49 3.65
N SER A 82 1.92 -10.19 3.88
CA SER A 82 1.92 -9.60 5.23
C SER A 82 1.51 -8.13 5.24
N VAL A 83 1.22 -7.62 6.44
CA VAL A 83 1.23 -6.19 6.74
C VAL A 83 2.68 -5.75 6.97
N LEU A 84 3.15 -4.77 6.19
CA LEU A 84 4.48 -4.18 6.31
C LEU A 84 4.52 -3.00 7.29
N GLY A 85 3.37 -2.35 7.52
CA GLY A 85 3.21 -1.25 8.46
C GLY A 85 1.79 -0.67 8.43
N ASN A 86 1.44 0.09 9.46
CA ASN A 86 0.09 0.63 9.67
C ASN A 86 0.10 1.79 10.67
N SER A 87 -0.95 2.62 10.63
CA SER A 87 -1.23 3.60 11.70
C SER A 87 -1.60 2.92 13.01
N ALA A 88 -1.47 3.64 14.13
CA ALA A 88 -1.88 3.14 15.44
C ALA A 88 -3.40 2.96 15.49
N GLY A 89 -3.88 1.77 15.88
CA GLY A 89 -5.31 1.43 15.93
C GLY A 89 -5.75 0.53 14.78
N VAL A 90 -5.12 0.67 13.61
CA VAL A 90 -5.39 -0.18 12.43
C VAL A 90 -4.87 -1.61 12.68
N ASP A 91 -5.62 -2.65 12.35
CA ASP A 91 -5.20 -4.06 12.45
C ASP A 91 -5.84 -4.89 11.34
N PHE A 92 -5.05 -5.29 10.34
CA PHE A 92 -5.44 -6.18 9.24
C PHE A 92 -4.68 -7.51 9.33
N SER A 93 -4.97 -8.28 10.36
CA SER A 93 -4.35 -9.59 10.60
C SER A 93 -5.12 -10.77 9.97
N ASP A 94 -6.32 -10.54 9.44
CA ASP A 94 -7.11 -11.56 8.73
C ASP A 94 -7.02 -11.35 7.21
N PHE A 95 -6.55 -12.39 6.50
CA PHE A 95 -6.41 -12.42 5.03
C PHE A 95 -7.51 -13.24 4.35
N SER A 96 -8.65 -13.42 5.02
CA SER A 96 -9.82 -14.16 4.53
C SER A 96 -11.10 -13.35 4.80
N PRO A 97 -11.28 -12.22 4.11
CA PRO A 97 -12.38 -11.30 4.38
C PRO A 97 -13.74 -11.99 4.25
N ASN A 98 -14.69 -11.57 5.08
CA ASN A 98 -16.09 -12.01 5.04
C ASN A 98 -17.04 -10.81 4.88
N PRO A 99 -17.63 -10.59 3.70
CA PRO A 99 -17.70 -11.52 2.58
C PRO A 99 -16.38 -11.64 1.80
N SER A 100 -16.16 -12.80 1.18
CA SER A 100 -14.94 -13.11 0.42
C SER A 100 -14.82 -12.37 -0.92
N ASN A 101 -15.84 -11.60 -1.29
CA ASN A 101 -15.88 -10.77 -2.49
C ASN A 101 -16.41 -9.39 -2.12
N LEU A 102 -15.95 -8.38 -2.87
CA LEU A 102 -16.38 -6.99 -2.71
C LEU A 102 -17.91 -6.86 -2.81
N PRO A 103 -18.60 -6.34 -1.78
CA PRO A 103 -20.01 -6.00 -1.87
C PRO A 103 -20.29 -5.06 -3.06
N GLY A 104 -21.27 -5.44 -3.89
CA GLY A 104 -21.57 -4.73 -5.13
C GLY A 104 -20.65 -5.03 -6.31
N GLY A 105 -19.55 -5.77 -6.13
CA GLY A 105 -18.61 -6.12 -7.20
C GLY A 105 -19.25 -6.93 -8.36
N ASN A 106 -20.39 -7.55 -8.13
CA ASN A 106 -21.16 -8.25 -9.15
C ASN A 106 -21.95 -7.34 -10.10
N SER A 107 -22.12 -6.05 -9.77
CA SER A 107 -22.85 -5.08 -10.61
C SER A 107 -21.95 -4.33 -11.60
N VAL A 108 -20.62 -4.39 -11.41
CA VAL A 108 -19.66 -3.73 -12.31
C VAL A 108 -19.32 -4.61 -13.52
N SER A 109 -18.86 -3.97 -14.61
CA SER A 109 -18.45 -4.65 -15.84
C SER A 109 -17.00 -4.29 -16.20
N PRO A 110 -16.08 -5.26 -16.30
CA PRO A 110 -16.26 -6.68 -15.96
C PRO A 110 -16.57 -6.88 -14.47
N THR A 111 -17.19 -8.00 -14.10
CA THR A 111 -17.48 -8.34 -12.70
C THR A 111 -16.20 -8.33 -11.88
N PHE A 112 -16.22 -7.70 -10.70
CA PHE A 112 -15.12 -7.76 -9.75
C PHE A 112 -15.16 -9.10 -8.99
N THR A 113 -14.09 -9.86 -9.09
CA THR A 113 -13.90 -11.17 -8.44
C THR A 113 -12.59 -11.12 -7.67
N SER A 114 -12.67 -11.19 -6.35
CA SER A 114 -11.51 -11.13 -5.47
C SER A 114 -10.74 -12.46 -5.51
N ASP A 115 -9.44 -12.36 -5.75
CA ASP A 115 -8.49 -13.46 -5.64
C ASP A 115 -7.81 -13.46 -4.26
N PHE A 116 -7.49 -12.27 -3.74
CA PHE A 116 -6.98 -12.05 -2.38
C PHE A 116 -7.79 -10.97 -1.68
N GLY A 117 -7.71 -10.92 -0.34
CA GLY A 117 -8.18 -9.78 0.40
C GLY A 117 -7.72 -9.81 1.85
N ALA A 118 -8.03 -8.74 2.56
CA ALA A 118 -7.76 -8.58 3.97
C ALA A 118 -8.93 -7.88 4.66
N GLU A 119 -9.18 -8.25 5.90
CA GLU A 119 -10.23 -7.68 6.75
C GLU A 119 -9.62 -7.14 8.03
N ALA A 120 -10.17 -6.01 8.49
CA ALA A 120 -9.85 -5.44 9.77
C ALA A 120 -10.27 -6.39 10.90
N ALA A 121 -9.37 -6.65 11.85
CA ALA A 121 -9.61 -7.57 12.95
C ALA A 121 -10.91 -7.23 13.71
N PRO A 122 -11.67 -8.23 14.20
CA PRO A 122 -12.95 -7.99 14.85
C PRO A 122 -12.80 -7.11 16.09
N GLY A 123 -13.58 -6.03 16.16
CA GLY A 123 -13.51 -5.02 17.22
C GLY A 123 -13.86 -3.64 16.70
N ASN A 124 -14.25 -2.72 17.60
CA ASN A 124 -14.52 -1.33 17.20
C ASN A 124 -13.18 -0.62 16.92
N GLY A 125 -13.01 -0.11 15.70
CA GLY A 125 -11.91 0.82 15.37
C GLY A 125 -10.61 0.20 14.84
N ASN A 126 -10.62 -1.06 14.40
CA ASN A 126 -9.43 -1.70 13.82
C ASN A 126 -9.26 -1.46 12.30
N GLY A 127 -10.24 -0.82 11.66
CA GLY A 127 -10.18 -0.48 10.24
C GLY A 127 -9.35 0.78 10.00
N ILE A 128 -9.46 1.35 8.80
CA ILE A 128 -8.74 2.58 8.43
C ILE A 128 -9.70 3.77 8.45
N ASP A 129 -9.67 4.52 9.54
CA ASP A 129 -10.44 5.75 9.72
C ASP A 129 -9.74 6.95 9.05
N PRO A 130 -10.38 8.13 8.96
CA PRO A 130 -9.75 9.33 8.46
C PRO A 130 -8.43 9.68 9.17
N GLY A 131 -7.37 9.87 8.37
CA GLY A 131 -6.01 10.10 8.83
C GLY A 131 -5.16 8.84 8.98
N GLU A 132 -5.71 7.66 8.70
CA GLU A 132 -5.04 6.37 8.90
C GLU A 132 -4.65 5.69 7.58
N TRP A 133 -3.77 4.69 7.69
CA TRP A 133 -3.31 3.89 6.56
C TRP A 133 -2.84 2.49 7.00
N VAL A 134 -2.76 1.59 6.03
CA VAL A 134 -2.10 0.27 6.14
C VAL A 134 -1.30 0.00 4.87
N THR A 135 -0.16 -0.67 5.01
CA THR A 135 0.68 -1.11 3.89
C THR A 135 0.79 -2.63 3.89
N PHE A 136 0.40 -3.25 2.78
CA PHE A 136 0.58 -4.68 2.53
C PHE A 136 1.79 -4.95 1.65
N GLY A 137 2.44 -6.08 1.88
CA GLY A 137 3.44 -6.66 0.99
C GLY A 137 2.80 -7.78 0.15
N LEU A 138 3.04 -7.74 -1.15
CA LEU A 138 2.58 -8.76 -2.10
C LEU A 138 3.75 -9.24 -2.95
N THR A 139 3.71 -10.51 -3.33
CA THR A 139 4.68 -11.11 -4.25
C THR A 139 4.11 -11.15 -5.66
N LEU A 140 4.89 -10.69 -6.64
CA LEU A 140 4.57 -10.80 -8.07
C LEU A 140 4.70 -12.27 -8.51
N THR A 141 3.85 -12.68 -9.45
CA THR A 141 4.02 -13.97 -10.13
C THR A 141 5.38 -14.04 -10.83
N ASN A 142 6.01 -15.22 -10.81
CA ASN A 142 7.33 -15.38 -11.42
C ASN A 142 7.35 -14.95 -12.89
N GLY A 143 8.27 -14.05 -13.25
CA GLY A 143 8.39 -13.46 -14.58
C GLY A 143 7.52 -12.22 -14.82
N VAL A 144 6.67 -11.82 -13.87
CA VAL A 144 5.94 -10.55 -13.89
C VAL A 144 6.82 -9.46 -13.29
N SER A 145 6.94 -8.34 -13.97
CA SER A 145 7.66 -7.15 -13.48
C SER A 145 6.71 -6.15 -12.82
N PHE A 146 7.28 -5.19 -12.06
CA PHE A 146 6.52 -4.05 -11.57
C PHE A 146 5.82 -3.28 -12.70
N ALA A 147 6.45 -3.12 -13.85
CA ALA A 147 5.85 -2.44 -15.00
C ALA A 147 4.62 -3.18 -15.56
N ASP A 148 4.63 -4.52 -15.52
CA ASP A 148 3.47 -5.33 -15.91
C ASP A 148 2.32 -5.15 -14.92
N LEU A 149 2.62 -5.12 -13.62
CA LEU A 149 1.62 -4.83 -12.58
C LEU A 149 0.96 -3.46 -12.80
N ILE A 150 1.77 -2.41 -13.02
CA ILE A 150 1.26 -1.06 -13.27
C ILE A 150 0.42 -1.00 -14.55
N THR A 151 0.82 -1.74 -15.60
CA THR A 151 0.00 -1.89 -16.82
C THR A 151 -1.33 -2.60 -16.51
N GLY A 152 -1.31 -3.62 -15.66
CA GLY A 152 -2.49 -4.32 -15.17
C GLY A 152 -3.45 -3.41 -14.42
N LEU A 153 -2.93 -2.60 -13.48
CA LEU A 153 -3.71 -1.62 -12.71
C LEU A 153 -4.31 -0.53 -13.62
N ASN A 154 -3.53 -0.01 -14.57
CA ASN A 154 -4.00 1.02 -15.52
C ASN A 154 -5.04 0.51 -16.52
N SER A 155 -4.98 -0.78 -16.89
CA SER A 155 -5.93 -1.38 -17.83
C SER A 155 -7.17 -1.97 -17.15
N GLY A 156 -7.17 -2.12 -15.82
CA GLY A 156 -8.21 -2.81 -15.08
C GLY A 156 -8.13 -4.33 -15.13
N SER A 157 -7.01 -4.90 -15.61
CA SER A 157 -6.71 -6.34 -15.47
C SER A 157 -6.27 -6.71 -14.04
N VAL A 158 -5.82 -5.72 -13.28
CA VAL A 158 -5.69 -5.75 -11.83
C VAL A 158 -6.54 -4.63 -11.28
N ARG A 159 -7.39 -4.92 -10.30
CA ARG A 159 -8.29 -3.98 -9.65
C ARG A 159 -8.20 -4.13 -8.14
N LEU A 160 -8.20 -3.00 -7.46
CA LEU A 160 -8.24 -2.90 -6.02
C LEU A 160 -9.66 -2.55 -5.62
N GLY A 161 -10.21 -3.30 -4.68
CA GLY A 161 -11.54 -3.09 -4.13
C GLY A 161 -11.47 -2.72 -2.66
N MET A 162 -12.41 -1.91 -2.19
CA MET A 162 -12.57 -1.62 -0.76
C MET A 162 -14.04 -1.65 -0.38
N HIS A 163 -14.34 -2.27 0.76
CA HIS A 163 -15.62 -2.08 1.43
C HIS A 163 -15.41 -1.09 2.57
N VAL A 164 -16.09 0.04 2.45
CA VAL A 164 -16.01 1.15 3.39
C VAL A 164 -17.33 1.24 4.13
N ARG A 165 -17.26 1.35 5.45
CA ARG A 165 -18.40 1.33 6.36
C ARG A 165 -18.44 2.57 7.24
N ALA A 166 -19.51 2.71 8.01
CA ALA A 166 -19.71 3.83 8.93
C ALA A 166 -19.58 5.20 8.23
N ILE A 167 -20.05 5.30 6.99
CA ILE A 167 -19.92 6.51 6.17
C ILE A 167 -20.86 7.59 6.68
N GLY A 168 -20.23 8.73 7.01
CA GLY A 168 -20.77 9.94 7.61
C GLY A 168 -21.80 9.69 8.68
N GLN A 169 -22.84 10.53 8.73
CA GLN A 169 -23.78 10.52 9.86
C GLN A 169 -24.78 9.36 9.80
N GLN A 170 -25.05 8.83 8.61
CA GLN A 170 -26.02 7.75 8.43
C GLN A 170 -25.42 6.37 8.67
N GLY A 171 -24.08 6.28 8.74
CA GLY A 171 -23.38 5.02 8.97
C GLY A 171 -23.54 4.04 7.81
N ALA A 172 -23.69 4.53 6.58
CA ALA A 172 -23.85 3.71 5.39
C ALA A 172 -22.57 2.91 5.10
N SER A 173 -22.67 1.95 4.18
CA SER A 173 -21.53 1.21 3.65
C SER A 173 -21.57 1.17 2.14
N GLU A 174 -20.41 1.26 1.52
CA GLU A 174 -20.27 1.33 0.06
C GLU A 174 -19.06 0.51 -0.41
N GLY A 175 -19.17 -0.05 -1.61
CA GLY A 175 -18.05 -0.63 -2.33
C GLY A 175 -17.35 0.40 -3.20
N TYR A 176 -16.03 0.31 -3.29
CA TYR A 176 -15.18 1.16 -4.13
C TYR A 176 -14.21 0.32 -4.95
N ILE A 177 -13.91 0.75 -6.17
CA ILE A 177 -12.88 0.15 -7.02
C ILE A 177 -11.91 1.24 -7.48
N ASN A 178 -10.62 0.92 -7.58
CA ASN A 178 -9.63 1.87 -8.06
C ASN A 178 -9.97 2.37 -9.48
N ASN A 179 -9.78 3.65 -9.72
CA ASN A 179 -9.96 4.26 -11.02
C ASN A 179 -8.59 4.59 -11.62
N PRO A 180 -8.18 3.94 -12.72
CA PRO A 180 -6.86 4.14 -13.31
C PRO A 180 -6.66 5.54 -13.89
N ASN A 181 -7.73 6.32 -14.05
CA ASN A 181 -7.66 7.71 -14.52
C ASN A 181 -7.67 8.74 -13.38
N ASP A 182 -7.80 8.28 -12.13
CA ASP A 182 -7.81 9.11 -10.95
C ASP A 182 -6.51 8.85 -10.16
N PRO A 183 -5.60 9.82 -10.02
CA PRO A 183 -4.41 9.65 -9.18
C PRO A 183 -4.72 9.61 -7.67
N GLY A 184 -5.99 9.75 -7.28
CA GLY A 184 -6.45 9.86 -5.90
C GLY A 184 -6.38 11.30 -5.39
N PRO A 185 -6.70 11.55 -4.11
CA PRO A 185 -6.35 12.80 -3.45
C PRO A 185 -4.85 13.01 -3.65
N GLY A 186 -4.51 13.98 -4.52
CA GLY A 186 -3.14 14.20 -4.97
C GLY A 186 -2.19 14.28 -3.77
N PRO A 187 -0.92 13.84 -3.93
CA PRO A 187 0.00 13.74 -2.82
C PRO A 187 -0.02 15.06 -2.05
N GLY A 188 -0.48 15.00 -0.79
CA GLY A 188 -0.06 15.98 0.21
C GLY A 188 1.47 16.07 0.17
N PRO A 189 2.05 17.19 0.63
CA PRO A 189 3.46 17.55 0.39
C PRO A 189 4.36 16.31 0.44
N ASP A 190 5.00 16.02 -0.71
CA ASP A 190 5.74 14.82 -1.11
C ASP A 190 5.99 13.79 0.01
N PRO A 191 5.66 12.50 -0.20
CA PRO A 191 5.96 11.44 0.77
C PRO A 191 7.43 11.52 1.20
N VAL A 192 7.67 12.00 2.41
CA VAL A 192 8.97 11.85 3.06
C VAL A 192 9.17 10.34 3.17
N PRO A 193 10.27 9.77 2.66
CA PRO A 193 10.53 8.35 2.78
C PRO A 193 10.29 7.89 4.21
N ASP A 194 9.31 7.01 4.40
CA ASP A 194 8.85 6.56 5.71
C ASP A 194 10.06 6.17 6.55
N SER A 195 10.30 6.91 7.64
CA SER A 195 11.55 6.86 8.42
C SER A 195 11.93 5.45 8.93
N GLY A 196 11.03 4.46 8.86
CA GLY A 196 11.29 3.07 9.25
C GLY A 196 12.34 2.37 8.39
N THR A 197 12.29 2.51 7.05
CA THR A 197 13.30 1.91 6.15
C THR A 197 14.61 2.68 6.20
N THR A 198 14.55 4.01 6.37
CA THR A 198 15.72 4.87 6.56
C THR A 198 16.48 4.55 7.85
N LEU A 199 15.78 4.31 8.97
CA LEU A 199 16.40 3.92 10.25
C LEU A 199 16.99 2.51 10.22
N ALA A 200 16.33 1.56 9.54
CA ALA A 200 16.86 0.21 9.35
C ALA A 200 18.17 0.22 8.54
N LEU A 201 18.26 1.02 7.48
CA LEU A 201 19.50 1.19 6.69
C LEU A 201 20.59 1.94 7.48
N LEU A 202 20.23 2.97 8.24
CA LEU A 202 21.18 3.72 9.06
C LEU A 202 21.77 2.85 10.18
N GLY A 203 20.96 1.97 10.77
CA GLY A 203 21.39 0.98 11.77
C GLY A 203 22.40 -0.03 11.22
N ALA A 204 22.17 -0.55 10.00
CA ALA A 204 23.11 -1.46 9.34
C ALA A 204 24.43 -0.77 8.95
N ALA A 205 24.37 0.48 8.49
CA ALA A 205 25.55 1.25 8.12
C ALA A 205 26.46 1.58 9.31
N LEU A 206 25.89 1.93 10.47
CA LEU A 206 26.64 2.19 11.71
C LEU A 206 27.35 0.94 12.24
N LEU A 207 26.72 -0.24 12.14
CA LEU A 207 27.33 -1.51 12.55
C LEU A 207 28.49 -1.92 11.64
N GLY A 208 28.39 -1.68 10.33
CA GLY A 208 29.48 -1.92 9.38
C GLY A 208 30.73 -1.07 9.63
N VAL A 209 30.56 0.21 9.96
CA VAL A 209 31.69 1.14 10.25
C VAL A 209 32.37 0.81 11.59
N ILE A 210 31.63 0.36 12.59
CA ILE A 210 32.20 -0.06 13.88
C ILE A 210 32.96 -1.40 13.74
N GLY A 211 32.47 -2.32 12.90
CA GLY A 211 33.14 -3.59 12.61
C GLY A 211 34.52 -3.44 11.97
N PHE A 212 34.69 -2.50 11.05
CA PHE A 212 35.98 -2.23 10.40
C PHE A 212 37.04 -1.61 11.32
N ARG A 213 36.63 -1.03 12.47
CA ARG A 213 37.55 -0.38 13.40
C ARG A 213 38.25 -1.34 14.37
N ARG A 214 37.83 -2.61 14.43
CA ARG A 214 38.38 -3.61 15.38
C ARG A 214 39.45 -4.55 14.80
N PHE A 215 39.77 -4.48 13.50
CA PHE A 215 40.76 -5.36 12.85
C PHE A 215 42.10 -4.69 12.51
N LYS A 216 42.59 -3.78 13.35
CA LYS A 216 44.01 -3.43 13.38
C LYS A 216 44.55 -3.49 14.80
N LYS A 217 45.12 -4.64 15.15
CA LYS A 217 46.25 -4.78 16.08
C LYS A 217 47.42 -5.34 15.30
#